data_AF-A0A9P1CKH0-F1
#
_entry.id   AF-A0A9P1CKH0-F1
#
_cell.length_a   1.000
_cell.length_b   1.000
_cell.length_c   1.000
_cell.angle_alpha   90.00
_cell.angle_beta   90.00
_cell.angle_gamma   90.00
#
_symmetry.space_group_name_H-M   'P 1'
#
loop_
_entity.id
_entity.type
_entity.pdbx_description
1 polymer ?
#
loop_
_entity_poly.entity_id
_entity_poly.type
_entity_poly.pdbx_seq_one_letter_code
_entity_poly.pdbx_strand_id
1 'polypeptide(L)'
;MEYERYRGTVKFFRGSFGWLTSNDIAKKIGDRDIFLHKNQLNSVPSVGAIVEFKLVVDAKGQPKAEDAVVVSGAGACAGESKELKVSKDTKDTKVKRAALMLFRGDEVLVLREKKDDQDTLLWSDLGGKVEFGESYLECAIRELDEEARGFLSPKSIEMLKLGLRNQYGDDRQTPEVVPLKASGKYPQAVAVFPLDCSGVELDAPSGSIFDVCPLSVFYLDSFLFFLLCAVWWPSDVCPSAGLLNLSRNCWTQRAQILLEFMKCGG
;
A
#
# COMPACT_ATOMS: atom_id res chain seq x y z
N MET A 1 -23.05 9.38 -34.93
CA MET A 1 -23.06 7.92 -34.73
C MET A 1 -22.96 7.68 -33.24
N GLU A 2 -23.94 7.03 -32.64
CA GLU A 2 -23.85 6.61 -31.24
C GLU A 2 -22.96 5.37 -31.16
N TYR A 3 -22.02 5.35 -30.21
CA TYR A 3 -21.16 4.19 -29.98
C TYR A 3 -21.82 3.29 -28.92
N GLU A 4 -21.88 1.99 -29.18
CA GLU A 4 -22.34 1.00 -28.21
C GLU A 4 -21.37 1.00 -27.00
N ARG A 5 -21.92 1.22 -25.80
CA ARG A 5 -21.16 1.15 -24.54
C ARG A 5 -21.27 -0.24 -23.95
N TYR A 6 -20.16 -0.71 -23.42
CA TYR A 6 -20.03 -2.02 -22.79
C TYR A 6 -19.75 -1.86 -21.30
N ARG A 7 -20.16 -2.87 -20.53
CA ARG A 7 -19.83 -3.00 -19.10
C ARG A 7 -18.76 -4.05 -18.91
N GLY A 8 -17.82 -3.76 -18.02
CA GLY A 8 -16.78 -4.68 -17.61
C GLY A 8 -16.37 -4.48 -16.16
N THR A 9 -15.74 -5.49 -15.60
CA THR A 9 -15.23 -5.50 -14.24
C THR A 9 -13.72 -5.32 -14.25
N VAL A 10 -13.19 -4.48 -13.37
CA VAL A 10 -11.75 -4.30 -13.23
C VAL A 10 -11.13 -5.56 -12.65
N LYS A 11 -10.42 -6.32 -13.48
CA LYS A 11 -9.66 -7.50 -13.05
C LYS A 11 -8.40 -7.09 -12.30
N PHE A 12 -7.73 -6.05 -12.80
CA PHE A 12 -6.49 -5.53 -12.24
C PHE A 12 -6.26 -4.09 -12.70
N PHE A 13 -5.78 -3.22 -11.81
CA PHE A 13 -5.41 -1.86 -12.17
C PHE A 13 -4.17 -1.42 -11.38
N ARG A 14 -3.07 -1.09 -12.07
CA ARG A 14 -1.83 -0.62 -11.44
C ARG A 14 -1.13 0.45 -12.25
N GLY A 15 -0.64 1.48 -11.55
CA GLY A 15 0.09 2.58 -12.17
C GLY A 15 -0.79 3.38 -13.13
N SER A 16 -0.49 3.33 -14.44
CA SER A 16 -1.22 4.07 -15.46
C SER A 16 -2.20 3.23 -16.28
N PHE A 17 -2.33 1.93 -16.02
CA PHE A 17 -3.18 1.06 -16.82
C PHE A 17 -3.74 -0.13 -16.02
N GLY A 18 -4.71 -0.80 -16.60
CA GLY A 18 -5.33 -2.00 -16.06
C GLY A 18 -5.99 -2.83 -17.14
N TRP A 19 -6.65 -3.89 -16.69
CA TRP A 19 -7.36 -4.84 -17.53
C TRP A 19 -8.77 -5.04 -17.01
N LEU A 20 -9.73 -5.03 -17.93
CA LEU A 20 -11.13 -5.31 -17.67
C LEU A 20 -11.50 -6.69 -18.23
N THR A 21 -12.43 -7.36 -17.56
CA THR A 21 -13.14 -8.53 -18.08
C THR A 21 -14.57 -8.15 -18.39
N SER A 22 -15.10 -8.63 -19.52
CA SER A 22 -16.49 -8.42 -19.91
C SER A 22 -17.04 -9.65 -20.63
N ASN A 23 -18.14 -10.20 -20.12
CA ASN A 23 -18.78 -11.39 -20.69
C ASN A 23 -19.34 -11.11 -22.10
N ASP A 24 -19.78 -9.89 -22.37
CA ASP A 24 -20.33 -9.51 -23.67
C ASP A 24 -19.25 -9.43 -24.74
N ILE A 25 -18.09 -8.88 -24.38
CA ILE A 25 -16.94 -8.80 -25.29
C ILE A 25 -16.30 -10.16 -25.47
N ALA A 26 -16.25 -10.99 -24.42
CA ALA A 26 -15.76 -12.37 -24.50
C ALA A 26 -16.53 -13.18 -25.55
N LYS A 27 -17.85 -12.96 -25.68
CA LYS A 27 -18.67 -13.59 -26.72
C LYS A 27 -18.42 -13.04 -28.13
N LYS A 28 -18.12 -11.74 -28.27
CA LYS A 28 -17.94 -11.08 -29.58
C LYS A 28 -16.54 -11.30 -30.18
N ILE A 29 -15.48 -11.21 -29.38
CA ILE A 29 -14.08 -11.18 -29.85
C ILE A 29 -13.24 -12.33 -29.23
N GLY A 30 -13.83 -13.14 -28.34
CA GLY A 30 -13.16 -14.20 -27.61
C GLY A 30 -12.71 -13.77 -26.21
N ASP A 31 -12.25 -14.72 -25.40
CA ASP A 31 -11.86 -14.53 -23.99
C ASP A 31 -10.53 -13.75 -23.86
N ARG A 32 -10.57 -12.46 -24.20
CA ARG A 32 -9.43 -11.54 -24.12
C ARG A 32 -9.74 -10.44 -23.12
N ASP A 33 -8.75 -10.14 -22.28
CA ASP A 33 -8.80 -9.00 -21.38
C ASP A 33 -8.74 -7.68 -22.17
N ILE A 34 -9.49 -6.67 -21.71
CA ILE A 34 -9.59 -5.37 -22.37
C ILE A 34 -8.64 -4.39 -21.70
N PHE A 35 -7.76 -3.77 -22.49
CA PHE A 35 -6.78 -2.80 -21.98
C PHE A 35 -7.45 -1.48 -21.61
N LEU A 36 -7.18 -0.97 -20.40
CA LEU A 36 -7.71 0.30 -19.91
C LEU A 36 -6.57 1.21 -19.46
N HIS A 37 -6.49 2.43 -19.98
CA HIS A 37 -5.48 3.41 -19.60
C HIS A 37 -6.07 4.50 -18.68
N LYS A 38 -5.30 5.03 -17.73
CA LYS A 38 -5.76 6.05 -16.75
C LYS A 38 -6.30 7.33 -17.41
N ASN A 39 -5.77 7.70 -18.57
CA ASN A 39 -6.22 8.90 -19.30
C ASN A 39 -7.60 8.71 -19.95
N GLN A 40 -8.12 7.48 -19.96
CA GLN A 40 -9.44 7.15 -20.48
C GLN A 40 -10.48 7.05 -19.37
N LEU A 41 -10.12 7.39 -18.12
CA LEU A 41 -10.99 7.29 -16.95
C LEU A 41 -11.31 8.66 -16.37
N ASN A 42 -12.51 8.80 -15.83
CA ASN A 42 -12.90 9.94 -15.01
C ASN A 42 -12.33 9.88 -13.58
N SER A 43 -12.14 8.68 -13.03
CA SER A 43 -11.55 8.43 -11.71
C SER A 43 -10.83 7.07 -11.68
N VAL A 44 -9.89 6.89 -10.74
CA VAL A 44 -9.15 5.61 -10.59
C VAL A 44 -10.07 4.55 -9.98
N PRO A 45 -10.36 3.44 -10.68
CA PRO A 45 -11.26 2.42 -10.15
C PRO A 45 -10.53 1.44 -9.21
N SER A 46 -11.24 0.92 -8.21
CA SER A 46 -10.80 -0.21 -7.41
C SER A 46 -10.91 -1.53 -8.18
N VAL A 47 -10.08 -2.52 -7.85
CA VAL A 47 -10.23 -3.89 -8.38
C VAL A 47 -11.61 -4.43 -8.01
N GLY A 48 -12.32 -5.02 -8.96
CA GLY A 48 -13.71 -5.47 -8.82
C GLY A 48 -14.78 -4.41 -9.13
N ALA A 49 -14.41 -3.14 -9.34
CA ALA A 49 -15.37 -2.11 -9.72
C ALA A 49 -15.94 -2.33 -11.13
N ILE A 50 -17.18 -1.88 -11.33
CA ILE A 50 -17.85 -1.93 -12.64
C ILE A 50 -17.59 -0.62 -13.40
N VAL A 51 -17.14 -0.78 -14.64
CA VAL A 51 -16.79 0.33 -15.53
C VAL A 51 -17.59 0.21 -16.82
N GLU A 52 -18.17 1.32 -17.25
CA GLU A 52 -18.77 1.46 -18.59
C GLU A 52 -17.78 2.13 -19.54
N PHE A 53 -17.57 1.57 -20.73
CA PHE A 53 -16.59 2.08 -21.68
C PHE A 53 -17.02 1.84 -23.13
N LYS A 54 -16.38 2.53 -24.07
CA LYS A 54 -16.46 2.25 -25.50
C LYS A 54 -15.37 1.27 -25.89
N LEU A 55 -15.72 0.23 -26.65
CA LEU A 55 -14.75 -0.74 -27.14
C LEU A 55 -14.13 -0.25 -28.44
N VAL A 56 -12.79 -0.14 -28.44
CA VAL A 56 -11.98 0.15 -29.63
C VAL A 56 -10.98 -0.98 -29.82
N VAL A 57 -10.86 -1.48 -31.03
CA VAL A 57 -9.87 -2.51 -31.36
C VAL A 57 -8.68 -1.82 -32.02
N ASP A 58 -7.48 -2.07 -31.50
CA ASP A 58 -6.26 -1.49 -32.07
C ASP A 58 -5.89 -2.11 -33.43
N ALA A 59 -4.84 -1.59 -34.08
CA ALA A 59 -4.34 -2.13 -35.35
C ALA A 59 -3.84 -3.59 -35.25
N LYS A 60 -3.58 -4.10 -34.05
CA LYS A 60 -3.14 -5.47 -33.78
C LYS A 60 -4.30 -6.39 -33.40
N GLY A 61 -5.54 -5.91 -33.39
CA GLY A 61 -6.71 -6.70 -33.00
C GLY A 61 -6.88 -6.86 -31.48
N GLN A 62 -6.24 -6.02 -30.66
CA GLN A 62 -6.35 -6.05 -29.20
C GLN A 62 -7.46 -5.11 -28.73
N PRO A 63 -8.37 -5.59 -27.85
CA PRO A 63 -9.47 -4.76 -27.35
C PRO A 63 -8.96 -3.73 -26.33
N LYS A 64 -9.38 -2.48 -26.51
CA LYS A 64 -9.05 -1.33 -25.67
C LYS A 64 -10.32 -0.59 -25.26
N ALA A 65 -10.35 -0.13 -24.03
CA ALA A 65 -11.41 0.70 -23.47
C ALA A 65 -11.08 2.18 -23.63
N GLU A 66 -12.04 2.95 -24.17
CA GLU A 66 -11.97 4.41 -24.29
C GLU A 66 -13.22 5.07 -23.66
N ASP A 67 -13.10 6.32 -23.21
CA ASP A 67 -14.15 7.07 -22.50
C ASP A 67 -14.83 6.28 -21.37
N ALA A 68 -14.01 5.67 -20.51
CA ALA A 68 -14.43 4.81 -19.42
C ALA A 68 -14.94 5.62 -18.22
N VAL A 69 -16.10 5.22 -17.68
CA VAL A 69 -16.76 5.83 -16.53
C VAL A 69 -16.98 4.77 -15.47
N VAL A 70 -16.52 5.01 -14.25
CA VAL A 70 -16.80 4.13 -13.11
C VAL A 70 -18.27 4.30 -12.71
N VAL A 71 -19.09 3.26 -12.90
CA VAL A 71 -20.55 3.33 -12.70
C VAL A 71 -20.94 3.08 -11.25
N SER A 72 -20.13 2.29 -10.54
CA SER A 72 -20.37 1.97 -9.14
C SER A 72 -19.04 1.62 -8.50
N GLY A 73 -18.57 2.46 -7.57
CA GLY A 73 -17.52 2.06 -6.63
C GLY A 73 -18.06 0.85 -5.87
N ALA A 74 -17.39 -0.29 -5.98
CA ALA A 74 -17.79 -1.53 -5.32
C ALA A 74 -17.71 -1.34 -3.79
N GLY A 75 -18.78 -0.78 -3.20
CA GLY A 75 -19.04 -0.72 -1.77
C GLY A 75 -20.03 -1.80 -1.31
N ALA A 76 -20.35 -2.79 -2.16
CA ALA A 76 -21.24 -3.87 -1.80
C ALA A 76 -20.59 -5.21 -2.10
N CYS A 77 -20.00 -5.77 -1.04
CA CYS A 77 -19.53 -7.12 -0.88
C CYS A 77 -20.63 -8.13 -1.26
N ALA A 78 -20.58 -8.72 -2.46
CA ALA A 78 -21.34 -9.92 -2.78
C ALA A 78 -20.73 -10.61 -4.01
N GLY A 79 -19.75 -11.48 -3.77
CA GLY A 79 -19.16 -12.30 -4.82
C GLY A 79 -18.13 -13.25 -4.25
N GLU A 80 -18.59 -14.46 -3.95
CA GLU A 80 -17.83 -15.62 -3.47
C GLU A 80 -16.41 -15.67 -4.02
N SER A 81 -15.44 -15.48 -3.13
CA SER A 81 -14.06 -15.85 -3.36
C SER A 81 -14.02 -17.33 -3.70
N LYS A 82 -13.67 -17.66 -4.95
CA LYS A 82 -13.14 -18.98 -5.30
C LYS A 82 -12.01 -19.29 -4.33
N GLU A 83 -12.27 -20.26 -3.47
CA GLU A 83 -11.34 -20.85 -2.51
C GLU A 83 -10.08 -21.32 -3.25
N LEU A 84 -9.08 -20.43 -3.30
CA LEU A 84 -7.73 -20.82 -3.63
C LEU A 84 -7.32 -21.83 -2.57
N LYS A 85 -7.12 -23.09 -2.95
CA LYS A 85 -6.60 -24.15 -2.08
C LYS A 85 -5.22 -23.71 -1.56
N VAL A 86 -5.21 -23.07 -0.39
CA VAL A 86 -4.01 -22.71 0.35
C VAL A 86 -3.32 -24.01 0.77
N SER A 87 -2.12 -24.23 0.26
CA SER A 87 -1.26 -25.35 0.63
C SER A 87 -1.00 -25.34 2.14
N LYS A 88 -1.23 -26.48 2.78
CA LYS A 88 -1.41 -26.69 4.23
C LYS A 88 -0.14 -26.55 5.11
N ASP A 89 0.91 -25.88 4.61
CA ASP A 89 2.21 -25.73 5.28
C ASP A 89 2.52 -24.30 5.75
N THR A 90 1.50 -23.46 5.90
CA THR A 90 1.70 -22.12 6.48
C THR A 90 1.94 -22.26 7.97
N LYS A 91 3.22 -22.29 8.37
CA LYS A 91 3.61 -22.08 9.78
C LYS A 91 2.89 -20.83 10.28
N ASP A 92 2.11 -21.02 11.33
CA ASP A 92 1.26 -20.01 11.95
C ASP A 92 2.12 -18.78 12.29
N THR A 93 2.04 -17.74 11.47
CA THR A 93 2.91 -16.57 11.60
C THR A 93 2.33 -15.70 12.69
N LYS A 94 2.93 -15.78 13.87
CA LYS A 94 2.46 -15.02 15.03
C LYS A 94 2.75 -13.53 14.82
N VAL A 95 1.68 -12.75 14.67
CA VAL A 95 1.75 -11.29 14.71
C VAL A 95 2.14 -10.86 16.13
N LYS A 96 3.19 -10.05 16.26
CA LYS A 96 3.71 -9.60 17.56
C LYS A 96 3.63 -8.09 17.77
N ARG A 97 3.40 -7.33 16.70
CA ARG A 97 3.41 -5.87 16.68
C ARG A 97 2.22 -5.37 15.88
N ALA A 98 1.66 -4.25 16.29
CA ALA A 98 0.74 -3.47 15.47
C ALA A 98 1.42 -2.15 15.09
N ALA A 99 1.18 -1.69 13.87
CA ALA A 99 1.73 -0.47 13.33
C ALA A 99 0.63 0.36 12.66
N LEU A 100 0.66 1.66 12.86
CA LEU A 100 -0.20 2.64 12.25
C LEU A 100 0.56 3.36 11.14
N MET A 101 0.03 3.28 9.93
CA MET A 101 0.61 3.96 8.77
C MET A 101 -0.29 5.13 8.39
N LEU A 102 0.05 6.31 8.88
CA LEU A 102 -0.67 7.55 8.55
C LEU A 102 -0.18 8.10 7.21
N PHE A 103 -1.10 8.34 6.28
CA PHE A 103 -0.76 8.91 4.98
C PHE A 103 -1.65 10.11 4.64
N ARG A 104 -1.09 11.04 3.85
CA ARG A 104 -1.79 12.17 3.25
C ARG A 104 -1.39 12.26 1.79
N GLY A 105 -2.28 11.82 0.90
CA GLY A 105 -1.95 11.70 -0.53
C GLY A 105 -0.78 10.72 -0.75
N ASP A 106 0.35 11.26 -1.24
CA ASP A 106 1.60 10.51 -1.50
C ASP A 106 2.65 10.71 -0.38
N GLU A 107 2.24 11.17 0.81
CA GLU A 107 3.12 11.36 1.96
C GLU A 107 2.79 10.34 3.05
N VAL A 108 3.81 9.86 3.75
CA VAL A 108 3.66 8.95 4.90
C VAL A 108 4.34 9.59 6.09
N LEU A 109 3.66 9.59 7.23
CA LEU A 109 4.25 10.03 8.48
C LEU A 109 5.19 8.93 8.99
N VAL A 110 6.43 9.32 9.26
CA VAL A 110 7.45 8.48 9.92
C VAL A 110 7.99 9.23 11.13
N LEU A 111 8.34 8.49 12.17
CA LEU A 111 8.95 9.02 13.39
C LEU A 111 10.46 8.91 13.32
N ARG A 112 11.14 9.79 14.05
CA ARG A 112 12.60 9.76 14.19
C ARG A 112 12.95 9.69 15.67
N GLU A 113 13.53 8.58 16.10
CA GLU A 113 13.81 8.27 17.50
C GLU A 113 15.32 8.14 17.74
N LYS A 114 15.77 8.58 18.93
CA LYS A 114 17.13 8.31 19.40
C LYS A 114 17.18 6.93 20.02
N LYS A 115 18.14 6.11 19.60
CA LYS A 115 18.43 4.85 20.28
C LYS A 115 19.35 5.10 21.47
N ASP A 116 18.96 4.58 22.64
CA ASP A 116 19.47 4.92 23.98
C ASP A 116 21.01 5.00 24.13
N ASP A 117 21.76 4.27 23.32
CA ASP A 117 23.21 4.13 23.49
C ASP A 117 24.09 4.72 22.37
N GLN A 118 23.53 5.14 21.23
CA GLN A 118 24.36 5.40 20.03
C GLN A 118 24.32 6.82 19.46
N ASP A 119 23.52 7.75 20.02
CA ASP A 119 23.19 9.07 19.40
C ASP A 119 22.74 8.97 17.92
N THR A 120 22.49 7.75 17.44
CA THR A 120 21.97 7.45 16.13
C THR A 120 20.47 7.68 16.16
N LEU A 121 20.03 8.53 15.25
CA LEU A 121 18.63 8.75 14.98
C LEU A 121 18.14 7.70 13.98
N LEU A 122 17.17 6.89 14.39
CA LEU A 122 16.54 5.87 13.54
C LEU A 122 15.14 6.31 13.14
N TRP A 123 14.73 5.87 11.95
CA TRP A 123 13.35 6.02 11.49
C TRP A 123 12.51 4.87 12.04
N SER A 124 11.34 5.20 12.59
CA SER A 124 10.35 4.27 13.12
C SER A 124 8.96 4.59 12.59
N ASP A 125 8.11 3.58 12.57
CA ASP A 125 6.66 3.67 12.38
C ASP A 125 5.96 3.85 13.73
N LEU A 126 4.80 4.52 13.72
CA LEU A 126 3.91 4.62 14.88
C LEU A 126 3.40 3.22 15.24
N GLY A 127 3.74 2.70 16.40
CA GLY A 127 3.24 1.39 16.83
C GLY A 127 4.23 0.56 17.63
N GLY A 128 3.70 -0.42 18.33
CA GLY A 128 4.45 -1.21 19.28
C GLY A 128 3.90 -2.61 19.47
N LYS A 129 4.38 -3.23 20.55
CA LYS A 129 4.19 -4.66 20.80
C LYS A 129 2.77 -4.92 21.28
N VAL A 130 2.14 -5.94 20.71
CA VAL A 130 0.81 -6.38 21.13
C VAL A 130 0.91 -7.09 22.48
N GLU A 131 0.12 -6.63 23.45
CA GLU A 131 0.07 -7.21 24.79
C GLU A 131 -0.78 -8.49 24.85
N PHE A 132 -0.64 -9.25 25.94
CA PHE A 132 -1.38 -10.50 26.10
C PHE A 132 -2.87 -10.22 26.31
N GLY A 133 -3.72 -10.75 25.41
CA GLY A 133 -5.17 -10.53 25.45
C GLY A 133 -5.63 -9.23 24.76
N GLU A 134 -4.69 -8.42 24.28
CA GLU A 134 -4.97 -7.20 23.53
C GLU A 134 -5.26 -7.54 22.06
N SER A 135 -6.24 -6.87 21.45
CA SER A 135 -6.48 -6.97 20.00
C SER A 135 -5.46 -6.10 19.24
N TYR A 136 -5.23 -6.38 17.95
CA TYR A 136 -4.31 -5.56 17.15
C TYR A 136 -4.77 -4.11 17.02
N LEU A 137 -6.09 -3.89 16.98
CA LEU A 137 -6.68 -2.56 16.90
C LEU A 137 -6.48 -1.78 18.20
N GLU A 138 -6.72 -2.41 19.35
CA GLU A 138 -6.51 -1.75 20.65
C GLU A 138 -5.03 -1.44 20.88
N CYS A 139 -4.13 -2.33 20.47
CA CYS A 139 -2.70 -2.05 20.45
C CYS A 139 -2.37 -0.82 19.60
N ALA A 140 -2.83 -0.74 18.35
CA ALA A 140 -2.59 0.43 17.50
C ALA A 140 -3.16 1.74 18.08
N ILE A 141 -4.32 1.69 18.75
CA ILE A 141 -4.94 2.85 19.40
C ILE A 141 -4.15 3.31 20.63
N ARG A 142 -3.64 2.37 21.44
CA ARG A 142 -2.80 2.65 22.61
C ARG A 142 -1.47 3.28 22.18
N GLU A 143 -0.78 2.67 21.23
CA GLU A 143 0.51 3.16 20.73
C GLU A 143 0.38 4.53 20.06
N LEU A 144 -0.71 4.77 19.29
CA LEU A 144 -1.02 6.11 18.79
C LEU A 144 -1.17 7.14 19.93
N ASP A 145 -1.78 6.76 21.05
CA ASP A 145 -1.94 7.65 22.19
C ASP A 145 -0.64 7.93 22.94
N GLU A 146 0.26 6.95 23.00
CA GLU A 146 1.54 7.07 23.71
C GLU A 146 2.57 7.84 22.88
N GLU A 147 2.71 7.49 21.59
CA GLU A 147 3.78 7.98 20.73
C GLU A 147 3.43 9.29 20.01
N ALA A 148 2.15 9.56 19.72
CA ALA A 148 1.77 10.79 19.03
C ALA A 148 1.71 12.03 19.94
N ARG A 149 1.77 11.82 21.26
CA ARG A 149 1.81 12.91 22.24
C ARG A 149 3.09 13.71 22.06
N GLY A 150 2.94 14.97 21.66
CA GLY A 150 4.05 15.90 21.46
C GLY A 150 4.10 16.46 20.04
N PHE A 151 3.44 15.82 19.08
CA PHE A 151 3.39 16.31 17.70
C PHE A 151 2.00 16.29 17.05
N LEU A 152 1.06 15.54 17.62
CA LEU A 152 -0.36 15.69 17.32
C LEU A 152 -1.07 16.38 18.48
N SER A 153 -2.03 17.25 18.15
CA SER A 153 -2.92 17.78 19.18
C SER A 153 -3.86 16.69 19.71
N PRO A 154 -4.35 16.83 20.96
CA PRO A 154 -5.29 15.86 21.54
C PRO A 154 -6.52 15.63 20.65
N LYS A 155 -7.04 16.68 20.02
CA LYS A 155 -8.17 16.61 19.09
C LYS A 155 -7.84 15.76 17.85
N SER A 156 -6.65 15.94 17.27
CA SER A 156 -6.17 15.14 16.15
C SER A 156 -6.03 13.65 16.52
N ILE A 157 -5.50 13.35 17.70
CA ILE A 157 -5.42 11.98 18.23
C ILE A 157 -6.83 11.37 18.36
N GLU A 158 -7.79 12.10 18.94
CA GLU A 158 -9.18 11.63 19.06
C GLU A 158 -9.83 11.36 17.70
N MET A 159 -9.62 12.23 16.72
CA MET A 159 -10.12 12.03 15.35
C MET A 159 -9.53 10.77 14.70
N LEU A 160 -8.22 10.54 14.85
CA LEU A 160 -7.56 9.36 14.30
C LEU A 160 -8.05 8.07 14.99
N LYS A 161 -8.22 8.08 16.32
CA LYS A 161 -8.81 6.94 17.06
C LYS A 161 -10.22 6.63 16.58
N LEU A 162 -11.05 7.66 16.36
CA LEU A 162 -12.39 7.50 15.82
C LEU A 162 -12.34 6.92 14.39
N GLY A 163 -11.43 7.40 13.54
CA GLY A 163 -11.18 6.85 12.21
C GLY A 163 -10.81 5.37 12.24
N LEU A 164 -9.85 4.98 13.10
CA LEU A 164 -9.45 3.59 13.29
C LEU A 164 -10.63 2.69 13.69
N ARG A 165 -11.42 3.11 14.69
CA ARG A 165 -12.59 2.33 15.12
C ARG A 165 -13.66 2.25 14.05
N ASN A 166 -13.90 3.32 13.30
CA ASN A 166 -14.89 3.31 12.23
C ASN A 166 -14.50 2.39 11.08
N GLN A 167 -13.20 2.30 10.76
CA GLN A 167 -12.69 1.51 9.65
C GLN A 167 -12.44 0.04 10.03
N TYR A 168 -11.87 -0.22 11.21
CA TYR A 168 -11.41 -1.54 11.64
C TYR A 168 -12.19 -2.13 12.83
N GLY A 169 -13.01 -1.34 13.52
CA GLY A 169 -13.88 -1.83 14.57
C GLY A 169 -14.99 -2.73 14.03
N ASP A 170 -15.60 -3.52 14.90
CA ASP A 170 -16.66 -4.48 14.56
C ASP A 170 -16.29 -5.42 13.39
N ASP A 171 -15.00 -5.75 13.24
CA ASP A 171 -14.46 -6.57 12.16
C ASP A 171 -14.79 -6.06 10.72
N ARG A 172 -15.05 -4.75 10.57
CA ARG A 172 -15.38 -4.14 9.26
C ARG A 172 -14.27 -4.27 8.23
N GLN A 173 -13.02 -4.15 8.68
CA GLN A 173 -11.83 -4.33 7.87
C GLN A 173 -10.74 -5.01 8.70
N THR A 174 -9.97 -5.89 8.07
CA THR A 174 -8.80 -6.52 8.70
C THR A 174 -7.53 -5.70 8.41
N PRO A 175 -6.60 -5.59 9.38
CA PRO A 175 -5.30 -4.96 9.12
C PRO A 175 -4.48 -5.76 8.12
N GLU A 176 -3.55 -5.08 7.43
CA GLU A 176 -2.61 -5.76 6.53
C GLU A 176 -1.55 -6.48 7.36
N VAL A 177 -1.44 -7.80 7.21
CA VAL A 177 -0.43 -8.58 7.92
C VAL A 177 0.84 -8.66 7.07
N VAL A 178 1.85 -7.90 7.46
CA VAL A 178 3.14 -7.84 6.75
C VAL A 178 4.14 -8.78 7.43
N PRO A 179 4.61 -9.85 6.75
CA PRO A 179 5.64 -10.71 7.29
C PRO A 179 6.99 -9.96 7.32
N LEU A 180 7.66 -9.99 8.45
CA LEU A 180 9.01 -9.45 8.59
C LEU A 180 10.03 -10.50 8.14
N LYS A 181 11.10 -10.05 7.46
CA LYS A 181 12.26 -10.91 7.21
C LYS A 181 12.74 -11.47 8.55
N ALA A 182 12.89 -12.79 8.60
CA ALA A 182 13.21 -13.52 9.82
C ALA A 182 14.57 -13.10 10.37
N SER A 183 14.58 -12.22 11.38
CA SER A 183 15.76 -11.95 12.21
C SER A 183 15.82 -12.87 13.45
N GLY A 184 15.17 -14.04 13.40
CA GLY A 184 15.13 -14.97 14.52
C GLY A 184 14.49 -16.33 14.20
N LYS A 185 14.41 -17.19 15.21
CA LYS A 185 13.95 -18.58 15.11
C LYS A 185 12.50 -18.75 14.62
N TYR A 186 11.68 -17.71 14.74
CA TYR A 186 10.26 -17.75 14.37
C TYR A 186 9.94 -16.61 13.40
N PRO A 187 9.16 -16.87 12.34
CA PRO A 187 8.66 -15.81 11.46
C PRO A 187 7.84 -14.84 12.31
N GLN A 188 8.06 -13.55 12.10
CA GLN A 188 7.33 -12.49 12.77
C GLN A 188 6.49 -11.77 11.71
N ALA A 189 5.34 -11.25 12.12
CA ALA A 189 4.55 -10.35 11.30
C ALA A 189 4.10 -9.14 12.11
N VAL A 190 3.77 -8.08 11.38
CA VAL A 190 3.20 -6.84 11.89
C VAL A 190 1.81 -6.68 11.30
N ALA A 191 0.82 -6.35 12.14
CA ALA A 191 -0.48 -5.89 11.68
C ALA A 191 -0.39 -4.39 11.39
N VAL A 192 -0.53 -4.00 10.13
CA VAL A 192 -0.43 -2.61 9.67
C VAL A 192 -1.83 -2.06 9.44
N PHE A 193 -2.08 -0.86 9.96
CA PHE A 193 -3.34 -0.11 9.83
C PHE A 193 -3.09 1.13 8.96
N PRO A 194 -3.33 1.05 7.65
CA PRO A 194 -3.31 2.24 6.80
C PRO A 194 -4.47 3.17 7.12
N LEU A 195 -4.17 4.43 7.39
CA LEU A 195 -5.19 5.44 7.65
C LEU A 195 -4.88 6.77 6.95
N ASP A 196 -5.85 7.26 6.19
CA ASP A 196 -5.79 8.59 5.57
C ASP A 196 -6.00 9.66 6.64
N CYS A 197 -5.01 10.54 6.82
CA CYS A 197 -5.05 11.65 7.78
C CYS A 197 -5.31 13.01 7.10
N SER A 198 -5.90 13.00 5.90
CA SER A 198 -6.42 14.21 5.25
C SER A 198 -7.43 14.93 6.16
N GLY A 199 -7.17 16.20 6.46
CA GLY A 199 -8.00 17.01 7.36
C GLY A 199 -7.62 16.96 8.85
N VAL A 200 -6.61 16.17 9.23
CA VAL A 200 -6.06 16.17 10.59
C VAL A 200 -4.99 17.27 10.71
N GLU A 201 -5.16 18.23 11.61
CA GLU A 201 -4.17 19.29 11.82
C GLU A 201 -2.96 18.72 12.58
N LEU A 202 -1.77 18.94 12.02
CA LEU A 202 -0.49 18.59 12.65
C LEU A 202 -0.01 19.82 13.41
N ASP A 203 -0.30 19.87 14.71
CA ASP A 203 0.17 20.95 15.59
C ASP A 203 1.60 20.65 16.05
N ALA A 204 2.55 20.70 15.11
CA ALA A 204 3.96 20.56 15.44
C ALA A 204 4.42 21.80 16.23
N PRO A 205 4.87 21.65 17.50
CA PRO A 205 5.42 22.78 18.24
C PRO A 205 6.66 23.32 17.51
N SER A 206 6.73 24.63 17.35
CA SER A 206 7.86 25.31 16.68
C SER A 206 9.20 24.86 17.29
N GLY A 207 10.00 24.12 16.53
CA GLY A 207 11.32 23.61 16.96
C GLY A 207 11.45 22.08 17.03
N SER A 208 10.36 21.34 16.83
CA SER A 208 10.42 19.89 16.63
C SER A 208 10.74 19.57 15.16
N ILE A 209 11.81 18.79 14.93
CA ILE A 209 12.23 18.38 13.60
C ILE A 209 11.39 17.18 13.20
N PHE A 210 10.28 17.43 12.50
CA PHE A 210 9.56 16.40 11.78
C PHE A 210 9.92 16.51 10.31
N ASP A 211 10.54 15.47 9.76
CA ASP A 211 10.67 15.37 8.31
C ASP A 211 9.44 14.63 7.79
N VAL A 212 8.54 15.38 7.16
CA VAL A 212 7.54 14.78 6.28
C VAL A 212 8.30 14.30 5.06
N CYS A 213 8.54 12.98 4.97
CA CYS A 213 9.22 12.39 3.82
C CYS A 213 8.21 12.26 2.67
N PRO A 214 8.37 13.00 1.55
CA PRO A 214 7.59 12.73 0.35
C PRO A 214 7.96 11.34 -0.17
N LEU A 215 6.98 10.49 -0.54
CA LEU A 215 7.29 9.17 -1.10
C LEU A 215 8.17 9.24 -2.36
N SER A 216 8.25 10.40 -3.03
CA SER A 216 9.14 10.62 -4.18
C SER A 216 10.62 10.64 -3.83
N VAL A 217 11.01 10.92 -2.57
CA VAL A 217 12.43 10.93 -2.15
C VAL A 217 13.00 9.51 -2.13
N PHE A 218 12.20 8.51 -1.73
CA PHE A 218 12.57 7.10 -1.80
C PHE A 218 12.72 6.55 -3.22
N TYR A 219 12.23 7.27 -4.25
CA TYR A 219 12.41 6.89 -5.66
C TYR A 219 13.74 7.35 -6.26
N LEU A 220 14.38 8.38 -5.70
CA LEU A 220 15.63 8.93 -6.24
C LEU A 220 16.88 8.30 -5.61
N ASP A 221 16.79 7.68 -4.44
CA ASP A 221 17.93 7.00 -3.83
C ASP A 221 18.19 5.58 -4.36
N SER A 222 17.35 5.06 -5.27
CA SER A 222 17.73 3.84 -6.01
C SER A 222 18.82 4.09 -7.06
N PHE A 223 19.04 5.35 -7.46
CA PHE A 223 20.10 5.74 -8.40
C PHE A 223 21.41 6.11 -7.71
N LEU A 224 21.37 6.63 -6.47
CA LEU A 224 22.55 6.93 -5.67
C LEU A 224 23.09 5.70 -4.91
N PHE A 225 22.21 4.75 -4.54
CA PHE A 225 22.61 3.45 -3.97
C PHE A 225 23.40 2.60 -4.99
N PHE A 226 23.09 2.72 -6.29
CA PHE A 226 23.87 2.09 -7.37
C PHE A 226 25.26 2.73 -7.55
N LEU A 227 25.45 3.99 -7.18
CA LEU A 227 26.75 4.67 -7.28
C LEU A 227 27.64 4.44 -6.05
N LEU A 228 27.06 4.26 -4.87
CA LEU A 228 27.81 3.99 -3.62
C LEU A 228 28.14 2.51 -3.41
N CYS A 229 27.38 1.57 -3.98
CA CYS A 229 27.79 0.16 -4.04
C CYS A 229 28.95 -0.11 -5.02
N ALA A 230 29.30 0.83 -5.89
CA ALA A 230 30.40 0.68 -6.86
C ALA A 230 31.80 0.98 -6.30
N VAL A 231 31.92 1.40 -5.03
CA VAL A 231 33.22 1.72 -4.41
C VAL A 231 33.76 0.60 -3.51
N TRP A 232 32.99 -0.48 -3.30
CA TRP A 232 33.41 -1.57 -2.40
C TRP A 232 32.94 -2.97 -2.85
N TRP A 233 33.34 -3.42 -4.04
CA TRP A 233 33.51 -4.86 -4.33
C TRP A 233 34.39 -5.08 -5.58
N PRO A 234 35.32 -6.07 -5.59
CA PRO A 234 36.18 -6.34 -6.75
C PRO A 234 35.40 -6.84 -7.96
N SER A 235 35.82 -6.35 -9.13
CA SER A 235 35.42 -6.81 -10.45
C SER A 235 35.59 -8.32 -10.56
N ASP A 236 34.49 -9.06 -10.72
CA ASP A 236 34.33 -10.02 -11.82
C ASP A 236 32.97 -10.74 -11.69
N VAL A 237 32.29 -10.86 -12.84
CA VAL A 237 31.00 -11.53 -13.10
C VAL A 237 29.73 -10.70 -12.84
N CYS A 238 29.26 -10.02 -13.88
CA CYS A 238 27.91 -9.46 -13.97
C CYS A 238 27.20 -10.04 -15.22
N PRO A 239 26.14 -10.86 -15.10
CA PRO A 239 25.20 -11.05 -16.18
C PRO A 239 24.11 -9.98 -16.11
N SER A 240 23.86 -9.35 -17.26
CA SER A 240 22.83 -8.34 -17.56
C SER A 240 21.58 -8.37 -16.67
N ALA A 241 21.42 -7.33 -15.84
CA ALA A 241 20.18 -7.06 -15.09
C ALA A 241 19.33 -6.02 -15.83
N GLY A 242 18.14 -6.43 -16.25
CA GLY A 242 17.12 -5.55 -16.82
C GLY A 242 16.49 -4.65 -15.76
N LEU A 243 16.18 -3.42 -16.17
CA LEU A 243 15.45 -2.41 -15.40
C LEU A 243 14.08 -2.94 -14.93
N LEU A 244 13.96 -3.22 -13.64
CA LEU A 244 12.68 -3.47 -12.97
C LEU A 244 12.01 -2.12 -12.68
N ASN A 245 10.99 -1.81 -13.47
CA ASN A 245 10.13 -0.65 -13.27
C ASN A 245 9.07 -1.00 -12.22
N LEU A 246 9.35 -0.72 -10.95
CA LEU A 246 8.44 -1.01 -9.83
C LEU A 246 7.29 0.00 -9.84
N SER A 247 6.06 -0.51 -9.88
CA SER A 247 4.83 0.31 -9.94
C SER A 247 4.30 0.62 -8.54
N ARG A 248 3.90 1.88 -8.30
CA ARG A 248 2.51 2.25 -7.94
C ARG A 248 1.87 1.49 -6.75
N ASN A 249 1.42 0.27 -7.04
CA ASN A 249 0.37 -0.42 -6.26
C ASN A 249 0.84 -1.73 -5.65
N CYS A 250 2.11 -1.82 -5.32
CA CYS A 250 2.62 -2.91 -4.50
C CYS A 250 2.86 -2.35 -3.09
N TRP A 251 1.79 -2.14 -2.34
CA TRP A 251 1.84 -1.65 -0.95
C TRP A 251 2.66 -2.58 -0.07
N THR A 252 2.57 -3.90 -0.30
CA THR A 252 3.47 -4.90 0.31
C THR A 252 4.94 -4.66 -0.03
N GLN A 253 5.30 -4.37 -1.30
CA GLN A 253 6.68 -4.01 -1.64
C GLN A 253 7.07 -2.62 -1.11
N ARG A 254 6.15 -1.66 -1.00
CA ARG A 254 6.44 -0.30 -0.48
C ARG A 254 6.63 -0.30 1.03
N ALA A 255 5.76 -0.98 1.77
CA ALA A 255 5.90 -1.23 3.20
C ALA A 255 7.18 -2.03 3.47
N GLN A 256 7.47 -3.03 2.63
CA GLN A 256 8.71 -3.79 2.72
C GLN A 256 9.94 -2.94 2.37
N ILE A 257 9.90 -2.06 1.37
CA ILE A 257 10.99 -1.13 1.05
C ILE A 257 11.20 -0.12 2.19
N LEU A 258 10.12 0.43 2.77
CA LEU A 258 10.21 1.33 3.93
C LEU A 258 10.80 0.59 5.15
N LEU A 259 10.33 -0.65 5.43
CA LEU A 259 10.84 -1.53 6.49
C LEU A 259 12.29 -1.98 6.27
N GLU A 260 12.74 -2.12 5.02
CA GLU A 260 14.13 -2.43 4.69
C GLU A 260 15.01 -1.18 4.78
N PHE A 261 14.52 -0.01 4.36
CA PHE A 261 15.22 1.27 4.48
C PHE A 261 15.43 1.67 5.95
N MET A 262 14.41 1.47 6.80
CA MET A 262 14.52 1.66 8.26
C MET A 262 15.59 0.76 8.91
N LYS A 263 15.99 -0.36 8.26
CA LYS A 263 17.01 -1.30 8.78
C LYS A 263 18.42 -1.03 8.26
N CYS A 264 18.58 -0.30 7.15
CA CYS A 264 19.88 -0.02 6.55
C CYS A 264 20.59 1.22 7.13
N GLY A 265 19.97 1.93 8.08
CA GLY A 265 20.59 3.05 8.82
C GLY A 265 21.48 2.63 9.99
N GLY A 266 22.20 1.51 9.87
CA GLY A 266 23.19 1.02 10.84
C GLY A 266 24.62 1.31 10.43
#